data_AF-A0A098AYK1-F1
#
_entry.id   AF-A0A098AYK1-F1
#
_cell.length_a   1.000
_cell.length_b   1.000
_cell.length_c   1.000
_cell.angle_alpha   90.00
_cell.angle_beta   90.00
_cell.angle_gamma   90.00
#
_symmetry.space_group_name_H-M   'P 1'
#
loop_
_entity.id
_entity.type
_entity.pdbx_description
1 polymer ?
#
loop_
_entity_poly.entity_id
_entity_poly.type
_entity_poly.pdbx_seq_one_letter_code
_entity_poly.pdbx_strand_id
1 'polypeptide(L)' 'MCFRPPSAGKPKKCPDCGALNPSVVKNCVKCKADLSAVKTEEKAEDSSQ' A
#
# COMPACT_ATOMS: atom_id res chain seq x y z
N MET A 1 -26.80 3.39 1.11
CA MET A 1 -25.88 2.24 0.92
C MET A 1 -24.46 2.78 0.99
N CYS A 2 -23.70 2.42 2.02
CA CYS A 2 -22.35 2.93 2.25
C CYS A 2 -21.36 2.26 1.29
N PHE A 3 -21.05 2.89 0.16
CA PHE A 3 -20.05 2.41 -0.80
C PHE A 3 -18.65 2.69 -0.24
N ARG A 4 -18.14 1.78 0.60
CA ARG A 4 -16.78 1.80 1.11
C ARG A 4 -15.98 0.71 0.38
N PRO A 5 -15.46 0.98 -0.84
CA PRO A 5 -14.58 0.03 -1.50
C PRO A 5 -13.38 -0.23 -0.58
N PRO A 6 -13.10 -1.49 -0.22
CA PRO A 6 -11.97 -1.85 0.64
C PRO A 6 -10.63 -1.80 -0.11
N SER A 7 -10.60 -1.26 -1.33
CA SER A 7 -9.46 -1.30 -2.27
C SER A 7 -8.22 -0.52 -1.82
N ALA A 8 -8.26 0.14 -0.68
CA ALA A 8 -7.07 0.70 -0.06
C ALA A 8 -6.38 -0.39 0.77
N GLY A 9 -5.48 -1.16 0.13
CA GLY A 9 -4.66 -2.17 0.79
C GLY A 9 -4.06 -1.67 2.10
N LYS A 10 -4.00 -2.56 3.11
CA LYS A 10 -3.63 -2.23 4.49
C LYS A 10 -2.35 -1.39 4.53
N PRO A 11 -2.30 -0.24 5.22
CA PRO A 11 -1.09 0.57 5.31
C PRO A 11 0.02 -0.16 6.08
N LYS A 12 1.26 -0.05 5.61
CA LYS A 12 2.47 -0.61 6.22
C LYS A 12 3.29 0.46 6.92
N LYS A 13 3.81 0.15 8.11
CA LYS A 13 4.70 1.06 8.86
C LYS A 13 6.14 0.91 8.35
N CYS A 14 6.81 2.02 8.09
CA CYS A 14 8.20 2.03 7.69
C CYS A 14 9.09 1.63 8.88
N PRO A 15 9.98 0.63 8.73
CA PRO A 15 10.90 0.23 9.80
C PRO A 15 12.00 1.27 10.03
N ASP A 16 12.32 2.08 9.02
CA ASP A 16 13.40 3.08 9.07
C ASP A 16 13.04 4.34 9.85
N CYS A 17 11.83 4.88 9.63
CA CYS A 17 11.40 6.15 10.23
C CYS A 17 10.07 6.06 11.01
N GLY A 18 9.40 4.91 11.00
CA GLY A 18 8.11 4.73 11.68
C GLY A 18 6.89 5.32 10.97
N ALA A 19 7.05 5.93 9.79
CA ALA A 19 5.92 6.52 9.05
C ALA A 19 4.94 5.45 8.52
N LEU A 20 3.64 5.76 8.51
CA LEU A 20 2.63 4.91 7.86
C LEU A 20 2.63 5.19 6.36
N ASN A 21 2.86 4.16 5.57
CA ASN A 21 2.92 4.21 4.11
C ASN A 21 1.85 3.26 3.54
N PRO A 22 1.17 3.62 2.45
CA PRO A 22 0.24 2.70 1.81
C PRO A 22 0.99 1.50 1.22
N SER A 23 0.39 0.31 1.18
CA SER A 23 1.10 -0.90 0.73
C SER A 23 1.50 -0.86 -0.75
N VAL A 24 0.86 0.02 -1.54
CA VAL A 24 1.16 0.25 -2.96
C VAL A 24 2.51 0.95 -3.20
N VAL A 25 3.05 1.67 -2.20
CA VAL A 25 4.32 2.37 -2.40
C VAL A 25 5.52 1.45 -2.15
N LYS A 26 6.47 1.50 -3.08
CA LYS A 26 7.75 0.78 -2.99
C LYS A 26 8.77 1.52 -2.13
N ASN A 27 8.56 2.80 -1.87
CA ASN A 27 9.48 3.63 -1.10
C ASN A 27 8.71 4.45 -0.06
N CYS A 28 9.32 4.69 1.08
CA CYS A 28 8.71 5.50 2.12
C CYS A 28 8.54 6.95 1.66
N VAL A 29 7.35 7.52 1.81
CA VAL A 29 7.06 8.91 1.39
C VAL A 29 7.79 9.96 2.22
N LYS A 30 8.28 9.58 3.41
CA LYS A 30 9.04 10.45 4.32
C LYS A 30 10.55 10.34 4.10
N CYS A 31 11.12 9.16 4.36
CA CYS A 31 12.56 8.93 4.35
C CYS A 31 13.10 8.34 3.05
N LYS A 32 12.24 7.96 2.09
CA LYS A 32 12.60 7.25 0.84
C LYS A 32 13.24 5.87 1.04
N ALA A 33 13.19 5.31 2.24
CA ALA A 33 13.62 3.92 2.50
C ALA A 33 12.86 2.92 1.62
N ASP A 34 13.54 1.84 1.24
CA ASP A 34 12.96 0.81 0.39
C ASP A 34 11.95 -0.05 1.15
N LEU A 35 10.72 -0.09 0.66
CA LEU A 35 9.59 -0.86 1.18
C LEU A 35 9.09 -1.89 0.15
N SER A 36 9.88 -2.14 -0.91
CA SER A 36 9.51 -3.00 -2.04
C SER A 36 9.53 -4.50 -1.69
N ALA A 37 10.21 -4.86 -0.59
CA ALA A 37 10.32 -6.22 -0.08
C ALA A 37 8.99 -6.82 0.42
N VAL A 38 7.99 -5.98 0.74
CA VAL A 38 6.64 -6.44 1.07
C VAL A 38 5.88 -6.61 -0.23
N LYS A 39 6.16 -7.72 -0.93
CA LYS A 39 5.47 -8.15 -2.15
C LYS A 39 3.99 -8.37 -1.81
N THR A 40 3.17 -7.34 -2.01
CA THR A 40 1.72 -7.52 -2.11
C THR A 40 1.46 -8.09 -3.49
N GLU A 41 1.26 -9.40 -3.50
CA GLU A 41 0.43 -10.08 -4.48
C GLU A 41 -0.97 -9.44 -4.40
N GLU A 42 -1.24 -8.47 -5.26
CA GLU A 42 -2.59 -8.13 -5.72
C GLU A 42 -2.42 -7.53 -7.12
N LYS A 43 -2.21 -8.44 -8.08
CA LYS A 43 -2.70 -8.22 -9.42
C LYS A 43 -4.20 -8.49 -9.41
N ALA A 44 -4.92 -7.67 -10.18
CA ALA A 44 -6.35 -7.73 -10.50
C ALA A 44 -7.25 -7.37 -9.30
N GLU A 45 -8.22 -6.47 -9.42
CA GLU A 45 -9.24 -6.47 -10.47
C GLU A 45 -9.50 -5.05 -11.00
N ASP A 46 -8.93 -4.78 -12.18
CA ASP A 46 -9.62 -3.98 -13.20
C ASP A 46 -10.28 -4.99 -14.15
N SER A 47 -11.61 -5.06 -14.08
CA SER A 47 -12.54 -5.41 -15.17
C SER A 47 -13.93 -5.30 -14.56
N SER A 48 -14.49 -4.09 -14.44
CA SER A 48 -15.34 -3.49 -15.49
C SER A 48 -16.46 -4.43 -15.94
N GLN A 49 -17.64 -4.19 -15.35
CA GLN A 49 -19.02 -4.37 -15.84
C GLN A 49 -19.48 -5.74 -16.34
#